data_AF-A0A5M3ZBI9-F1
#
_entry.id   AF-A0A5M3ZBI9-F1
#
_cell.length_a   1.000
_cell.length_b   1.000
_cell.length_c   1.000
_cell.angle_alpha   90.00
_cell.angle_beta   90.00
_cell.angle_gamma   90.00
#
_symmetry.space_group_name_H-M   'P 1'
#
loop_
_entity.id
_entity.type
_entity.pdbx_description
1 polymer ?
#
loop_
_entity_poly.entity_id
_entity_poly.type
_entity_poly.pdbx_seq_one_letter_code
_entity_poly.pdbx_strand_id
1 'polypeptide(L)'
;MTEKKWITRFIFLESVAGVPGMVAGMLRHLKSIRRMKRDYGWIETLLEEAYNERMHLLTFLNLAEPSRFMRLMVLASQMVFFSAFFTAYLVSPRICHRFVGYLEEEAVITYTKAIKDAEKGLLPEWENLQAPAIAIKYWNMPEGKRCMRSLLLYVRADEAKHRDVNHTLGSLDQNRSRNPFSVNFREQVESASEAIGDGVRSGLNIDTARKERVRV
;
A
#
# COMPACT_ATOMS: atom_id res chain seq x y z
N MET A 1 10.11 -12.98 -21.53
CA MET A 1 8.71 -12.56 -21.83
C MET A 1 8.80 -11.29 -22.66
N THR A 2 7.85 -10.97 -23.54
CA THR A 2 7.95 -9.70 -24.32
C THR A 2 7.50 -8.50 -23.48
N GLU A 3 7.92 -7.30 -23.86
CA GLU A 3 7.61 -6.01 -23.22
C GLU A 3 6.10 -5.83 -23.06
N LYS A 4 5.36 -6.05 -24.15
CA LYS A 4 3.89 -5.98 -24.13
C LYS A 4 3.27 -6.93 -23.12
N LYS A 5 3.81 -8.15 -22.99
CA LYS A 5 3.31 -9.14 -22.02
C LYS A 5 3.63 -8.72 -20.58
N TRP A 6 4.81 -8.14 -20.35
CA TRP A 6 5.17 -7.58 -19.05
C TRP A 6 4.24 -6.43 -18.64
N ILE A 7 4.07 -5.41 -19.50
CA ILE A 7 3.18 -4.29 -19.23
C ILE A 7 1.73 -4.75 -19.03
N THR A 8 1.25 -5.68 -19.87
CA THR A 8 -0.11 -6.26 -19.70
C THR A 8 -0.26 -6.93 -18.33
N ARG A 9 0.75 -7.70 -17.90
CA ARG A 9 0.75 -8.36 -16.59
C ARG A 9 0.72 -7.33 -15.45
N PHE A 10 1.56 -6.30 -15.50
CA PHE A 10 1.60 -5.25 -14.48
C PHE A 10 0.25 -4.53 -14.40
N ILE A 11 -0.26 -3.98 -15.51
CA ILE A 11 -1.57 -3.28 -15.52
C ILE A 11 -2.68 -4.15 -14.91
N PHE A 12 -2.70 -5.46 -15.21
CA PHE A 12 -3.71 -6.34 -14.62
C PHE A 12 -3.53 -6.50 -13.11
N LEU A 13 -2.33 -6.84 -12.65
CA LEU A 13 -2.08 -7.12 -11.24
C LEU A 13 -2.21 -5.86 -10.37
N GLU A 14 -1.65 -4.73 -10.81
CA GLU A 14 -1.75 -3.44 -10.12
C GLU A 14 -3.19 -2.93 -9.99
N SER A 15 -4.07 -3.32 -10.92
CA SER A 15 -5.50 -3.00 -10.83
C SER A 15 -6.24 -3.72 -9.70
N VAL A 16 -5.65 -4.80 -9.17
CA VAL A 16 -6.18 -5.59 -8.06
C VAL A 16 -5.41 -5.33 -6.77
N ALA A 17 -4.10 -5.07 -6.86
CA ALA A 17 -3.21 -4.84 -5.72
C ALA A 17 -3.59 -3.60 -4.87
N GLY A 18 -4.22 -2.58 -5.46
CA GLY A 18 -4.75 -1.45 -4.69
C GLY A 18 -5.99 -1.73 -3.82
N VAL A 19 -6.60 -2.92 -3.92
CA VAL A 19 -7.85 -3.25 -3.21
C VAL A 19 -7.64 -3.58 -1.72
N PRO A 20 -6.68 -4.44 -1.32
CA PRO A 20 -6.50 -4.87 0.06
C PRO A 20 -6.25 -3.72 1.05
N GLY A 21 -5.30 -2.82 0.75
CA GLY A 21 -5.00 -1.67 1.59
C GLY A 21 -6.21 -0.78 1.80
N MET A 22 -7.00 -0.54 0.75
CA MET A 22 -8.23 0.25 0.81
C MET A 22 -9.29 -0.39 1.71
N VAL A 23 -9.55 -1.69 1.52
CA VAL A 23 -10.53 -2.44 2.33
C VAL A 23 -10.11 -2.48 3.79
N ALA A 24 -8.84 -2.81 4.06
CA ALA A 24 -8.29 -2.88 5.40
C ALA A 24 -8.34 -1.52 6.11
N GLY A 25 -7.86 -0.46 5.44
CA GLY A 25 -7.88 0.91 5.94
C GLY A 25 -9.31 1.39 6.24
N MET A 26 -10.25 1.16 5.33
CA MET A 26 -11.67 1.48 5.52
C MET A 26 -12.27 0.74 6.73
N LEU A 27 -12.06 -0.57 6.85
CA LEU A 27 -12.63 -1.37 7.94
C LEU A 27 -12.04 -0.98 9.30
N ARG A 28 -10.74 -0.67 9.35
CA ARG A 28 -10.09 -0.13 10.55
C ARG A 28 -10.59 1.27 10.90
N HIS A 29 -10.77 2.14 9.91
CA HIS A 29 -11.35 3.46 10.08
C HIS A 29 -12.75 3.40 10.68
N LEU A 30 -13.65 2.63 10.07
CA LEU A 30 -15.01 2.43 10.59
C LEU A 30 -15.01 1.80 11.99
N LYS A 31 -14.03 0.97 12.32
CA LYS A 31 -13.87 0.37 13.66
C LYS A 31 -13.40 1.38 14.69
N SER A 32 -12.46 2.24 14.31
CA SER A 32 -11.93 3.32 15.14
C SER A 32 -13.05 4.27 15.56
N ILE A 33 -13.84 4.77 14.60
CA ILE A 33 -14.92 5.71 14.87
C ILE A 33 -16.06 5.07 15.66
N ARG A 34 -16.53 3.86 15.31
CA ARG A 34 -17.68 3.24 16.00
C ARG A 34 -17.35 2.83 17.44
N ARG A 35 -16.07 2.61 17.75
CA ARG A 35 -15.60 2.25 19.11
C ARG A 35 -15.04 3.43 19.88
N MET A 36 -14.92 4.60 19.25
CA MET A 36 -14.29 5.79 19.83
C MET A 36 -12.87 5.50 20.37
N LYS A 37 -12.07 4.75 19.61
CA LYS A 37 -10.70 4.32 19.99
C LYS A 37 -9.68 4.79 18.97
N ARG A 38 -8.42 4.96 19.40
CA ARG A 38 -7.28 5.21 18.51
C ARG A 38 -6.98 3.97 17.66
N ASP A 39 -6.52 4.19 16.43
CA ASP A 39 -6.06 3.13 15.53
C ASP A 39 -4.54 2.88 15.60
N TYR A 40 -3.78 3.84 16.11
CA TYR A 40 -2.31 3.80 16.26
C TYR A 40 -1.52 3.78 14.93
N GLY A 41 -2.03 4.50 13.92
CA GLY A 41 -1.29 4.85 12.70
C GLY A 41 -1.40 3.83 11.56
N TRP A 42 -2.30 2.85 11.65
CA TRP A 42 -2.44 1.82 10.61
C TRP A 42 -3.33 2.26 9.45
N ILE A 43 -4.38 3.04 9.70
CA ILE A 43 -5.29 3.53 8.64
C ILE A 43 -4.51 4.32 7.59
N GLU A 44 -3.65 5.24 8.00
CA GLU A 44 -2.84 6.06 7.08
C GLU A 44 -1.93 5.19 6.22
N THR A 45 -1.13 4.31 6.83
CA THR A 45 -0.23 3.41 6.09
C THR A 45 -0.97 2.50 5.09
N LEU A 46 -2.14 1.97 5.44
CA LEU A 46 -2.91 1.10 4.54
C LEU A 46 -3.56 1.87 3.37
N LEU A 47 -3.96 3.13 3.60
CA LEU A 47 -4.47 4.00 2.53
C LEU A 47 -3.34 4.52 1.64
N GLU A 48 -2.16 4.78 2.21
CA GLU A 48 -0.94 5.10 1.46
C GLU A 48 -0.51 3.95 0.56
N GLU A 49 -0.54 2.71 1.05
CA GLU A 49 -0.30 1.50 0.27
C GLU A 49 -1.27 1.42 -0.92
N ALA A 50 -2.58 1.50 -0.68
CA ALA A 50 -3.58 1.49 -1.75
C ALA A 50 -3.40 2.64 -2.77
N TYR A 51 -2.94 3.81 -2.31
CA TYR A 51 -2.60 4.92 -3.19
C TYR A 51 -1.35 4.62 -4.03
N ASN A 52 -0.31 4.05 -3.43
CA ASN A 52 0.95 3.71 -4.08
C ASN A 52 0.74 2.67 -5.20
N GLU A 53 0.02 1.58 -4.92
CA GLU A 53 -0.41 0.57 -5.91
C GLU A 53 -1.16 1.21 -7.10
N ARG A 54 -2.06 2.15 -6.81
CA ARG A 54 -2.77 2.90 -7.87
C ARG A 54 -1.81 3.76 -8.70
N MET A 55 -0.75 4.29 -8.11
CA MET A 55 0.28 5.03 -8.85
C MET A 55 1.13 4.13 -9.73
N HIS A 56 1.36 2.87 -9.35
CA HIS A 56 1.97 1.86 -10.21
C HIS A 56 1.08 1.61 -11.44
N LEU A 57 -0.21 1.31 -11.22
CA LEU A 57 -1.19 1.12 -12.30
C LEU A 57 -1.21 2.30 -13.27
N LEU A 58 -1.37 3.52 -12.76
CA LEU A 58 -1.44 4.73 -13.60
C LEU A 58 -0.13 4.97 -14.37
N THR A 59 1.00 4.61 -13.79
CA THR A 59 2.29 4.65 -14.48
C THR A 59 2.32 3.69 -15.66
N PHE A 60 1.93 2.43 -15.48
CA PHE A 60 1.95 1.45 -16.58
C PHE A 60 0.89 1.72 -17.64
N LEU A 61 -0.23 2.36 -17.29
CA LEU A 61 -1.23 2.82 -18.26
C LEU A 61 -0.73 3.94 -19.19
N ASN A 62 0.33 4.65 -18.81
CA ASN A 62 1.01 5.60 -19.73
C ASN A 62 1.90 4.89 -20.75
N LEU A 63 2.15 3.59 -20.59
CA LEU A 63 2.97 2.79 -21.50
C LEU A 63 2.14 1.90 -22.43
N ALA A 64 0.91 1.57 -22.06
CA ALA A 64 0.02 0.79 -22.91
C ALA A 64 -1.46 1.05 -22.61
N GLU A 65 -2.28 0.99 -23.66
CA GLU A 65 -3.73 1.05 -23.54
C GLU A 65 -4.34 -0.35 -23.37
N PRO A 66 -5.08 -0.59 -22.27
CA PRO A 66 -5.74 -1.87 -22.05
C PRO A 66 -6.95 -2.04 -22.97
N SER A 67 -7.09 -3.23 -23.56
CA SER A 67 -8.22 -3.59 -24.41
C SER A 67 -9.55 -3.59 -23.63
N ARG A 68 -10.68 -3.47 -24.34
CA ARG A 68 -12.02 -3.56 -23.73
C ARG A 68 -12.22 -4.87 -22.96
N PHE A 69 -11.69 -5.97 -23.49
CA PHE A 69 -11.72 -7.26 -22.82
C PHE A 69 -10.93 -7.25 -21.50
N MET A 70 -9.73 -6.68 -21.50
CA MET A 70 -8.93 -6.54 -20.28
C MET A 70 -9.65 -5.68 -19.23
N ARG A 71 -10.26 -4.57 -19.63
CA ARG A 71 -11.04 -3.70 -18.72
C ARG A 71 -12.22 -4.45 -18.09
N LEU A 72 -12.92 -5.29 -18.87
CA LEU A 72 -13.98 -6.16 -18.34
C LEU A 72 -13.43 -7.16 -17.32
N MET A 73 -12.28 -7.77 -17.59
CA MET A 73 -11.63 -8.71 -16.67
C MET A 73 -11.19 -8.03 -15.37
N VAL A 74 -10.68 -6.79 -15.44
CA VAL A 74 -10.35 -5.98 -14.26
C VAL A 74 -11.60 -5.76 -13.41
N LEU A 75 -12.71 -5.31 -14.02
CA LEU A 75 -13.98 -5.07 -13.32
C LEU A 75 -14.49 -6.35 -12.62
N ALA A 76 -14.48 -7.48 -13.32
CA ALA A 76 -14.91 -8.76 -12.77
C ALA A 76 -13.99 -9.22 -11.62
N SER A 77 -12.68 -9.07 -11.79
CA SER A 77 -11.69 -9.45 -10.77
C SER A 77 -11.82 -8.59 -9.52
N GLN A 78 -11.98 -7.27 -9.68
CA GLN A 78 -12.22 -6.35 -8.57
C GLN A 78 -13.51 -6.69 -7.82
N MET A 79 -14.61 -6.98 -8.52
CA MET A 79 -15.87 -7.35 -7.87
C MET A 79 -15.73 -8.60 -7.00
N VAL A 80 -15.14 -9.66 -7.54
CA VAL A 80 -14.95 -10.93 -6.82
C VAL A 80 -13.96 -10.75 -5.68
N PHE A 81 -12.79 -10.17 -5.97
CA PHE A 81 -11.71 -10.05 -4.99
C PHE A 81 -12.05 -9.08 -3.86
N PHE A 82 -12.65 -7.92 -4.15
CA PHE A 82 -13.15 -7.00 -3.13
C PHE A 82 -14.11 -7.69 -2.18
N SER A 83 -15.12 -8.39 -2.72
CA SER A 83 -16.17 -9.03 -1.91
C SER A 83 -15.60 -10.15 -1.02
N ALA A 84 -14.72 -10.97 -1.60
CA ALA A 84 -14.05 -12.05 -0.89
C ALA A 84 -13.09 -11.51 0.19
N PHE A 85 -12.23 -10.54 -0.16
CA PHE A 85 -11.26 -9.97 0.76
C PHE A 85 -11.92 -9.17 1.88
N PHE A 86 -12.98 -8.40 1.59
CA PHE A 86 -13.78 -7.71 2.60
C PHE A 86 -14.36 -8.68 3.63
N THR A 87 -14.98 -9.77 3.15
CA THR A 87 -15.55 -10.80 4.04
C THR A 87 -14.47 -11.49 4.85
N ALA A 88 -13.35 -11.87 4.21
CA ALA A 88 -12.22 -12.48 4.88
C ALA A 88 -11.60 -11.57 5.95
N TYR A 89 -11.51 -10.26 5.69
CA TYR A 89 -10.95 -9.29 6.64
C TYR A 89 -11.84 -9.11 7.86
N LEU A 90 -13.17 -9.20 7.72
CA LEU A 90 -14.08 -9.21 8.87
C LEU A 90 -13.87 -10.44 9.77
N VAL A 91 -13.51 -11.59 9.17
CA VAL A 91 -13.27 -12.84 9.90
C VAL A 91 -11.86 -12.87 10.52
N SER A 92 -10.82 -12.60 9.73
CA SER A 92 -9.43 -12.69 10.15
C SER A 92 -8.52 -11.69 9.42
N PRO A 93 -8.35 -10.47 9.97
CA PRO A 93 -7.38 -9.49 9.47
C PRO A 93 -5.96 -10.05 9.39
N ARG A 94 -5.60 -10.93 10.36
CA ARG A 94 -4.27 -11.54 10.44
C ARG A 94 -3.95 -12.38 9.20
N ILE A 95 -4.91 -13.21 8.76
CA ILE A 95 -4.75 -14.04 7.56
C ILE A 95 -4.70 -13.16 6.31
N CYS A 96 -5.57 -12.15 6.22
CA CYS A 96 -5.56 -11.19 5.11
C CYS A 96 -4.21 -10.49 4.95
N HIS A 97 -3.63 -9.95 6.03
CA HIS A 97 -2.31 -9.31 5.96
C HIS A 97 -1.19 -10.31 5.65
N ARG A 98 -1.27 -11.56 6.13
CA ARG A 98 -0.31 -12.59 5.74
C ARG A 98 -0.41 -12.93 4.24
N PHE A 99 -1.64 -13.03 3.73
CA PHE A 99 -1.91 -13.27 2.32
C PHE A 99 -1.36 -12.16 1.43
N VAL A 100 -1.62 -10.89 1.78
CA VAL A 100 -1.06 -9.73 1.06
C VAL A 100 0.47 -9.77 1.10
N GLY A 101 1.09 -9.99 2.27
CA GLY A 101 2.55 -10.11 2.36
C GLY A 101 3.15 -11.14 1.39
N TYR A 102 2.48 -12.28 1.19
CA TYR A 102 2.90 -13.28 0.19
C TYR A 102 2.64 -12.84 -1.26
N LEU A 103 1.59 -12.06 -1.54
CA LEU A 103 1.42 -11.45 -2.86
C LEU A 103 2.58 -10.50 -3.17
N GLU A 104 3.02 -9.73 -2.18
CA GLU A 104 4.12 -8.79 -2.37
C GLU A 104 5.49 -9.47 -2.47
N GLU A 105 5.69 -10.63 -1.83
CA GLU A 105 6.84 -11.49 -2.10
C GLU A 105 6.91 -11.87 -3.59
N GLU A 106 5.78 -12.31 -4.15
CA GLU A 106 5.67 -12.66 -5.57
C GLU A 106 5.81 -11.43 -6.49
N ALA A 107 5.35 -10.25 -6.06
CA ALA A 107 5.55 -8.99 -6.77
C ALA A 107 7.05 -8.63 -6.84
N VAL A 108 7.76 -8.69 -5.71
CA VAL A 108 9.22 -8.47 -5.65
C VAL A 108 9.98 -9.43 -6.57
N ILE A 109 9.59 -10.71 -6.59
CA ILE A 109 10.16 -11.71 -7.50
C ILE A 109 9.87 -11.36 -8.96
N THR A 110 8.62 -11.00 -9.26
CA THR A 110 8.15 -10.63 -10.59
C THR A 110 8.95 -9.44 -11.14
N TYR A 111 9.06 -8.35 -10.38
CA TYR A 111 9.82 -7.18 -10.80
C TYR A 111 11.31 -7.45 -10.90
N THR A 112 11.87 -8.26 -9.99
CA THR A 112 13.28 -8.70 -10.10
C THR A 112 13.53 -9.46 -11.41
N LYS A 113 12.58 -10.30 -11.84
CA LYS A 113 12.69 -11.01 -13.12
C LYS A 113 12.61 -10.06 -14.30
N ALA A 114 11.68 -9.09 -14.30
CA ALA A 114 11.56 -8.10 -15.36
C ALA A 114 12.81 -7.22 -15.50
N ILE A 115 13.41 -6.81 -14.36
CA ILE A 115 14.68 -6.07 -14.34
C ILE A 115 15.81 -6.92 -14.95
N LYS A 116 15.91 -8.21 -14.59
CA LYS A 116 16.91 -9.12 -15.16
C LYS A 116 16.71 -9.34 -16.66
N ASP A 117 15.48 -9.43 -17.14
CA ASP A 117 15.18 -9.54 -18.57
C ASP A 117 15.65 -8.25 -19.30
N ALA A 118 15.42 -7.06 -18.72
CA ALA A 118 15.90 -5.79 -19.26
C ALA A 118 17.44 -5.70 -19.28
N GLU A 119 18.12 -6.09 -18.20
CA GLU A 119 19.59 -6.05 -18.09
C GLU A 119 20.29 -7.00 -19.06
N LYS A 120 19.61 -8.07 -19.49
CA LYS A 120 20.12 -9.03 -20.47
C LYS A 120 19.89 -8.59 -21.93
N GLY A 121 19.30 -7.41 -22.17
CA GLY A 121 18.94 -6.96 -23.51
C GLY A 121 17.80 -7.78 -24.14
N LEU A 122 16.99 -8.48 -23.33
CA LEU A 122 15.85 -9.26 -23.84
C LEU A 122 14.62 -8.40 -24.14
N LEU A 123 14.68 -7.10 -23.77
CA LEU A 123 13.60 -6.12 -23.87
C LEU A 123 14.11 -4.86 -24.60
N PRO A 124 14.45 -4.97 -25.90
CA PRO A 124 15.07 -3.88 -26.66
C PRO A 124 14.23 -2.60 -26.67
N GLU A 125 12.89 -2.69 -26.61
CA GLU A 125 12.03 -1.49 -26.58
C GLU A 125 12.22 -0.70 -25.27
N TRP A 126 12.67 -1.35 -24.18
CA TRP A 126 12.86 -0.71 -22.88
C TRP A 126 14.23 -0.05 -22.69
N GLU A 127 15.22 -0.37 -23.54
CA GLU A 127 16.60 0.15 -23.39
C GLU A 127 16.64 1.67 -23.48
N ASN A 128 15.87 2.25 -24.41
CA ASN A 128 15.80 3.70 -24.64
C ASN A 128 14.49 4.32 -24.11
N LEU A 129 13.64 3.52 -23.45
CA LEU A 129 12.36 3.99 -22.95
C LEU A 129 12.54 4.82 -21.68
N GLN A 130 12.12 6.08 -21.77
CA GLN A 130 12.04 6.96 -20.61
C GLN A 130 10.84 6.59 -19.73
N ALA A 131 11.00 6.76 -18.43
CA ALA A 131 9.92 6.60 -17.47
C ALA A 131 8.82 7.65 -17.73
N PRO A 132 7.53 7.31 -17.58
CA PRO A 132 6.44 8.26 -17.74
C PRO A 132 6.55 9.48 -16.81
N ALA A 133 6.05 10.64 -17.25
CA ALA A 133 6.11 11.88 -16.45
C ALA A 133 5.46 11.75 -15.07
N ILE A 134 4.36 10.97 -14.98
CA ILE A 134 3.69 10.67 -13.71
C ILE A 134 4.63 9.96 -12.73
N ALA A 135 5.43 9.01 -13.22
CA ALA A 135 6.40 8.28 -12.42
C ALA A 135 7.54 9.19 -11.95
N ILE A 136 8.10 9.96 -12.89
CA ILE A 136 9.19 10.90 -12.60
C ILE A 136 8.78 11.84 -11.48
N LYS A 137 7.56 12.38 -11.54
CA LYS A 137 7.03 13.26 -10.50
C LYS A 137 6.76 12.52 -9.19
N TYR A 138 6.12 11.36 -9.24
CA TYR A 138 5.70 10.63 -8.04
C TYR A 138 6.89 10.12 -7.22
N TRP A 139 7.87 9.46 -7.87
CA TRP A 139 9.08 8.96 -7.20
C TRP A 139 10.22 9.99 -7.15
N ASN A 140 9.98 11.23 -7.59
CA ASN A 140 10.99 12.29 -7.69
C ASN A 140 12.29 11.79 -8.36
N MET A 141 12.15 11.18 -9.54
CA MET A 141 13.26 10.48 -10.19
C MET A 141 14.35 11.47 -10.64
N PRO A 142 15.62 11.26 -10.24
CA PRO A 142 16.70 12.18 -10.55
C PRO A 142 17.02 12.21 -12.05
N GLU A 143 17.50 13.36 -12.51
CA GLU A 143 17.95 13.54 -13.90
C GLU A 143 19.03 12.52 -14.27
N GLY A 144 19.01 12.06 -15.53
CA GLY A 144 19.91 11.01 -16.02
C GLY A 144 19.56 9.58 -15.56
N LYS A 145 18.62 9.38 -14.63
CA LYS A 145 18.17 8.04 -14.19
C LYS A 145 16.69 7.77 -14.50
N ARG A 146 16.10 8.47 -15.46
CA ARG A 146 14.67 8.42 -15.81
C ARG A 146 14.34 7.35 -16.86
N CYS A 147 14.90 6.15 -16.73
CA CYS A 147 14.65 5.04 -17.67
C CYS A 147 13.73 3.95 -17.09
N MET A 148 13.25 3.05 -17.95
CA MET A 148 12.37 1.94 -17.55
C MET A 148 12.96 1.05 -16.45
N ARG A 149 14.26 0.75 -16.51
CA ARG A 149 14.94 -0.02 -15.44
C ARG A 149 14.83 0.67 -14.08
N SER A 150 15.06 1.98 -14.01
CA SER A 150 14.93 2.73 -12.76
C SER A 150 13.51 2.73 -12.24
N LEU A 151 12.52 2.90 -13.12
CA LEU A 151 11.11 2.81 -12.75
C LEU A 151 10.80 1.46 -12.06
N LEU A 152 11.20 0.34 -12.67
CA LEU A 152 10.97 -0.99 -12.10
C LEU A 152 11.68 -1.18 -10.75
N LEU A 153 12.84 -0.54 -10.55
CA LEU A 153 13.53 -0.57 -9.26
C LEU A 153 12.77 0.18 -8.16
N TYR A 154 12.15 1.33 -8.49
CA TYR A 154 11.30 2.07 -7.56
C TYR A 154 10.05 1.26 -7.19
N VAL A 155 9.32 0.77 -8.20
CA VAL A 155 8.13 -0.06 -8.00
C VAL A 155 8.46 -1.28 -7.11
N ARG A 156 9.52 -2.03 -7.45
CA ARG A 156 9.96 -3.18 -6.63
C ARG A 156 10.29 -2.81 -5.18
N ALA A 157 10.85 -1.62 -4.95
CA ALA A 157 11.17 -1.17 -3.60
C ALA A 157 9.90 -0.89 -2.80
N ASP A 158 8.87 -0.33 -3.45
CA ASP A 158 7.55 -0.17 -2.85
C ASP A 158 6.93 -1.53 -2.48
N GLU A 159 7.00 -2.53 -3.37
CA GLU A 159 6.49 -3.89 -3.05
C GLU A 159 7.23 -4.53 -1.87
N ALA A 160 8.55 -4.33 -1.78
CA ALA A 160 9.30 -4.83 -0.64
C ALA A 160 8.86 -4.15 0.67
N LYS A 161 8.51 -2.86 0.64
CA LYS A 161 7.91 -2.15 1.77
C LYS A 161 6.53 -2.73 2.10
N HIS A 162 5.64 -2.91 1.13
CA HIS A 162 4.30 -3.46 1.33
C HIS A 162 4.36 -4.87 1.93
N ARG A 163 5.27 -5.73 1.43
CA ARG A 163 5.58 -7.05 1.99
C ARG A 163 5.90 -6.97 3.48
N ASP A 164 6.89 -6.16 3.84
CA ASP A 164 7.40 -6.10 5.21
C ASP A 164 6.35 -5.51 6.17
N VAL A 165 5.61 -4.50 5.71
CA VAL A 165 4.50 -3.88 6.45
C VAL A 165 3.39 -4.91 6.70
N ASN A 166 2.93 -5.62 5.68
CA ASN A 166 1.85 -6.59 5.79
C ASN A 166 2.24 -7.83 6.59
N HIS A 167 3.46 -8.37 6.43
CA HIS A 167 3.93 -9.47 7.28
C HIS A 167 4.07 -9.06 8.75
N THR A 168 4.55 -7.85 9.01
CA THR A 168 4.64 -7.30 10.36
C THR A 168 3.25 -7.13 10.97
N LEU A 169 2.33 -6.48 10.26
CA LEU A 169 0.97 -6.28 10.73
C LEU A 169 0.27 -7.63 10.98
N GLY A 170 0.42 -8.58 10.06
CA GLY A 170 -0.08 -9.96 10.21
C GLY A 170 0.56 -10.75 11.36
N SER A 171 1.60 -10.23 12.02
CA SER A 171 2.23 -10.85 13.19
C SER A 171 1.86 -10.15 14.51
N LEU A 172 1.44 -8.89 14.45
CA LEU A 172 1.10 -8.05 15.60
C LEU A 172 -0.35 -8.26 16.10
N ASP A 173 -0.62 -7.83 17.34
CA ASP A 173 -1.99 -7.67 17.83
C ASP A 173 -2.64 -6.48 17.13
N GLN A 174 -3.57 -6.77 16.24
CA GLN A 174 -4.34 -5.85 15.40
C GLN A 174 -5.07 -4.74 16.17
N ASN A 175 -5.36 -4.93 17.47
CA ASN A 175 -6.13 -3.99 18.29
C ASN A 175 -5.28 -3.13 19.22
N ARG A 176 -4.06 -3.56 19.54
CA ARG A 176 -3.24 -2.96 20.59
C ARG A 176 -1.88 -2.49 20.10
N SER A 177 -1.37 -3.10 19.04
CA SER A 177 -0.01 -2.82 18.58
C SER A 177 0.03 -1.52 17.79
N ARG A 178 0.98 -0.66 18.16
CA ARG A 178 1.31 0.56 17.44
C ARG A 178 1.95 0.23 16.10
N ASN A 179 1.66 1.01 15.06
CA ASN A 179 2.34 0.87 13.77
C ASN A 179 3.82 1.27 13.90
N PRO A 180 4.78 0.33 13.78
CA PRO A 180 6.20 0.65 13.90
C PRO A 180 6.74 1.44 12.69
N PHE A 181 6.01 1.48 11.57
CA PHE A 181 6.38 2.19 10.34
C PHE A 181 5.87 3.64 10.31
N SER A 182 5.04 4.03 11.28
CA SER A 182 4.55 5.41 11.38
C SER A 182 5.65 6.34 11.93
N VAL A 183 6.45 6.95 11.05
CA VAL A 183 7.48 7.93 11.41
C VAL A 183 6.84 9.13 12.12
N ASN A 184 5.70 9.58 11.61
CA ASN A 184 4.97 10.76 12.08
C ASN A 184 4.27 10.56 13.43
N PHE A 185 4.10 9.34 13.95
CA PHE A 185 3.39 9.17 15.22
C PHE A 185 4.25 9.57 16.43
N ARG A 186 5.58 9.70 16.31
CA ARG A 186 6.37 10.34 17.38
C ARG A 186 6.12 11.85 17.39
N GLU A 187 6.30 12.51 16.25
CA GLU A 187 6.09 13.96 16.11
C GLU A 187 4.63 14.39 16.35
N GLN A 188 3.64 13.60 15.91
CA GLN A 188 2.21 13.88 16.17
C GLN A 188 1.83 13.67 17.65
N VAL A 189 2.45 12.72 18.35
CA VAL A 189 2.23 12.54 19.80
C VAL A 189 2.92 13.63 20.58
N GLU A 190 4.15 13.97 20.22
CA GLU A 190 4.92 15.06 20.81
C GLU A 190 4.21 16.39 20.62
N SER A 191 3.84 16.76 19.39
CA SER A 191 3.08 18.00 19.11
C SER A 191 1.69 18.01 19.75
N ALA A 192 0.96 16.89 19.77
CA ALA A 192 -0.32 16.81 20.49
C ALA A 192 -0.13 16.93 22.01
N SER A 193 0.96 16.40 22.56
CA SER A 193 1.29 16.54 23.98
C SER A 193 1.71 17.95 24.36
N GLU A 194 2.45 18.64 23.48
CA GLU A 194 2.81 20.05 23.61
C GLU A 194 1.58 20.96 23.50
N ALA A 195 0.68 20.70 22.55
CA ALA A 195 -0.54 21.48 22.35
C ALA A 195 -1.56 21.35 23.50
N ILE A 196 -1.54 20.25 24.24
CA ILE A 196 -2.49 19.99 25.34
C ILE A 196 -1.94 20.47 26.71
N GLY A 197 -0.64 20.77 26.80
CA GLY A 197 0.01 21.22 28.04
C GLY A 197 0.10 20.13 29.11
N ASP A 198 1.05 20.27 30.04
CA ASP A 198 1.40 19.27 31.06
C ASP A 198 0.23 18.84 31.99
N GLY A 199 -0.87 19.59 32.01
CA GLY A 199 -2.06 19.33 32.83
C GLY A 199 -2.86 18.06 32.48
N VAL A 200 -2.57 17.40 31.35
CA VAL A 200 -3.24 16.14 30.93
C VAL A 200 -2.23 14.98 30.80
N ARG A 201 -1.04 15.05 31.43
CA ARG A 201 -0.14 13.88 31.50
C ARG A 201 -0.81 12.67 32.16
N SER A 202 -1.75 12.88 33.09
CA SER A 202 -2.43 11.79 33.80
C SER A 202 -3.49 11.05 32.97
N GLY A 203 -3.88 11.58 31.80
CA GLY A 203 -4.95 11.00 30.98
C GLY A 203 -4.49 10.09 29.84
N LEU A 204 -3.18 10.02 29.60
CA LEU A 204 -2.55 9.11 28.64
C LEU A 204 -2.18 7.76 29.26
N ASN A 205 -2.20 7.65 30.60
CA ASN A 205 -2.21 6.36 31.28
C ASN A 205 -3.62 5.76 31.21
N ILE A 206 -3.72 4.56 30.63
CA ILE A 206 -4.96 3.89 30.26
C ILE A 206 -5.88 3.59 31.48
N ASP A 207 -5.39 3.78 32.71
CA ASP A 207 -6.12 3.43 33.94
C ASP A 207 -6.66 4.60 34.77
N THR A 208 -6.51 5.89 34.37
CA THR A 208 -6.90 6.99 35.30
C THR A 208 -7.76 8.14 34.75
N ALA A 209 -8.07 8.19 33.45
CA ALA A 209 -8.97 9.24 32.92
C ALA A 209 -10.45 8.80 32.89
N ARG A 210 -11.04 8.63 34.07
CA ARG A 210 -12.50 8.56 34.25
C ARG A 210 -12.98 9.81 35.00
N LYS A 211 -12.80 11.00 34.43
CA LYS A 211 -13.52 12.20 34.88
C LYS A 211 -14.10 12.97 33.70
N GLU A 212 -15.40 13.21 33.83
CA GLU A 212 -16.25 14.17 33.12
C GLU A 212 -16.15 14.17 31.60
N ARG A 213 -16.84 13.21 30.97
CA ARG A 213 -17.34 13.42 29.61
C ARG A 213 -18.84 13.62 29.68
N VAL A 214 -19.32 14.66 29.01
CA VAL A 214 -20.73 14.83 28.68
C VAL A 214 -21.17 13.56 27.94
N ARG A 215 -22.08 12.80 28.55
CA ARG A 215 -22.75 11.69 27.88
C ARG A 215 -23.84 12.30 27.00
N VAL A 216 -23.76 12.03 25.71
CA VAL A 216 -24.84 12.28 24.75
C VAL A 216 -25.74 11.04 24.72
#